data_AF-A0A547L3T9-F1
#
_entry.id   AF-A0A547L3T9-F1
#
_cell.length_a   1.000
_cell.length_b   1.000
_cell.length_c   1.000
_cell.angle_alpha   90.00
_cell.angle_beta   90.00
_cell.angle_gamma   90.00
#
_symmetry.space_group_name_H-M   'P 1'
#
loop_
_entity.id
_entity.type
_entity.pdbx_description
1 polymer ?
#
loop_
_entity_poly.entity_id
_entity_poly.type
_entity_poly.pdbx_seq_one_letter_code
_entity_poly.pdbx_strand_id
1 'polypeptide(L)'
;MSAKFIPIISLGWWQETETPRWILAITGAAALILTLVGTHLFEERLRVNDQRAQQIQRMIDSMVDFQMFAGAFTTEMFADKAVSTDTRSKLIENLNQQYARARSLEPLLDATAKRELEDYKQSLLAMNAVAQQATDVMALKDFYSAAAKLTVAKNRLNPKLQAQL
;
A
#
# COMPACT_ATOMS: atom_id res chain seq x y z
N MET A 1 8.35 74.17 9.14
CA MET A 1 9.74 73.90 8.73
C MET A 1 10.46 73.20 9.87
N SER A 2 10.85 71.93 9.68
CA SER A 2 11.92 71.27 10.42
C SER A 2 12.21 69.95 9.71
N ALA A 3 13.16 69.97 8.76
CA ALA A 3 13.66 68.74 8.14
C ALA A 3 14.55 68.02 9.16
N LYS A 4 14.12 66.82 9.59
CA LYS A 4 14.94 65.94 10.42
C LYS A 4 16.13 65.47 9.58
N PHE A 5 17.32 65.88 9.99
CA PHE A 5 18.59 65.38 9.46
C PHE A 5 18.77 63.93 9.94
N ILE A 6 18.76 62.96 9.01
CA ILE A 6 19.18 61.58 9.29
C ILE A 6 20.66 61.52 8.90
N PRO A 7 21.60 61.29 9.83
CA PRO A 7 23.01 61.14 9.45
C PRO A 7 23.16 59.86 8.64
N ILE A 8 23.50 60.01 7.36
CA ILE A 8 23.98 58.93 6.51
C ILE A 8 25.38 58.59 7.05
N ILE A 9 25.47 57.51 7.82
CA ILE A 9 26.75 56.94 8.22
C ILE A 9 27.39 56.38 6.95
N SER A 10 28.49 57.01 6.55
CA SER A 10 29.40 56.60 5.49
C SER A 10 29.79 55.12 5.65
N LEU A 11 29.34 54.28 4.72
CA LEU A 11 29.78 52.88 4.52
C LEU A 11 31.09 52.84 3.70
N GLY A 12 32.08 53.62 4.10
CA GLY A 12 33.26 53.92 3.29
C GLY A 12 34.55 53.14 3.59
N TRP A 13 34.57 52.11 4.45
CA TRP A 13 35.85 51.53 4.93
C TRP A 13 35.91 50.01 5.11
N TRP A 14 35.01 49.22 4.52
CA TRP A 14 35.14 47.76 4.50
C TRP A 14 35.30 47.26 3.06
N GLN A 15 36.54 47.28 2.56
CA GLN A 15 36.93 46.43 1.44
C GLN A 15 37.35 45.07 1.99
N GLU A 16 36.68 44.02 1.51
CA GLU A 16 36.83 42.60 1.85
C GLU A 16 38.23 42.05 1.55
N THR A 17 38.76 41.16 2.39
CA THR A 17 39.68 40.10 1.91
C THR A 17 39.68 38.79 2.70
N GLU A 18 39.15 38.71 3.93
CA GLU A 18 39.11 37.42 4.64
C GLU A 18 37.70 37.11 5.12
N THR A 19 37.07 36.08 4.54
CA THR A 19 35.91 35.44 5.16
C THR A 19 36.34 35.01 6.55
N PRO A 20 35.75 35.56 7.63
CA PRO A 20 36.17 35.23 8.98
C PRO A 20 36.10 33.71 9.18
N ARG A 21 37.14 33.11 9.77
CA ARG A 21 37.26 31.65 9.92
C ARG A 21 36.06 31.01 10.63
N TRP A 22 35.33 31.78 11.45
CA TRP A 22 34.09 31.34 12.09
C TRP A 22 32.93 31.17 11.10
N ILE A 23 32.85 31.96 10.02
CA ILE A 23 31.85 31.77 8.95
C ILE A 23 32.09 30.46 8.22
N LEU A 24 33.36 30.13 7.92
CA LEU A 24 33.76 28.86 7.30
C LEU A 24 33.48 27.66 8.23
N ALA A 25 33.73 27.82 9.54
CA ALA A 25 33.42 26.78 10.52
C ALA A 25 31.90 26.55 10.67
N ILE A 26 31.09 27.61 10.67
CA ILE A 26 29.62 27.50 10.73
C ILE A 26 29.05 26.91 9.45
N THR A 27 29.54 27.31 8.27
CA THR A 27 29.09 26.73 7.00
C THR A 27 29.51 25.28 6.86
N GLY A 28 30.72 24.90 7.26
CA GLY A 28 31.16 23.50 7.30
C GLY A 28 30.33 22.65 8.27
N ALA A 29 30.06 23.15 9.47
CA ALA A 29 29.20 22.47 10.45
C ALA A 29 27.75 22.36 9.96
N ALA A 30 27.19 23.42 9.36
CA ALA A 30 25.85 23.42 8.81
C ALA A 30 25.72 22.47 7.61
N ALA A 31 26.73 22.41 6.73
CA ALA A 31 26.77 21.46 5.63
C ALA A 31 26.83 20.01 6.13
N LEU A 32 27.63 19.74 7.16
CA LEU A 32 27.69 18.42 7.80
C LEU A 32 26.35 18.03 8.43
N ILE A 33 25.70 18.95 9.16
CA ILE A 33 24.38 18.71 9.75
C ILE A 33 23.32 18.50 8.67
N LEU A 34 23.30 19.33 7.62
CA LEU A 34 22.38 19.17 6.49
C LEU A 34 22.60 17.84 5.74
N THR A 35 23.85 17.41 5.62
CA THR A 35 24.18 16.11 5.01
C THR A 35 23.72 14.97 5.90
N LEU A 36 24.01 15.00 7.21
CA LEU A 36 23.58 13.98 8.18
C LEU A 36 22.04 13.88 8.29
N VAL A 37 21.36 15.02 8.36
CA VAL A 37 19.89 15.07 8.40
C VAL A 37 19.32 14.61 7.06
N GLY A 38 19.92 15.03 5.94
CA GLY A 38 19.54 14.60 4.61
C GLY A 38 19.68 13.10 4.40
N THR A 39 20.80 12.50 4.82
CA THR A 39 21.02 11.05 4.74
C THR A 39 20.07 10.28 5.62
N HIS A 40 19.84 10.73 6.86
CA HIS A 40 18.89 10.06 7.77
C HIS A 40 17.46 10.10 7.23
N LEU A 41 16.99 11.26 6.77
CA LEU A 41 15.66 11.39 6.16
C LEU A 41 15.53 10.59 4.86
N PHE A 42 16.62 10.46 4.10
CA PHE A 42 16.65 9.66 2.88
C PHE A 42 16.58 8.16 3.19
N GLU A 43 17.35 7.66 4.16
CA GLU A 43 17.32 6.27 4.63
C GLU A 43 15.95 5.90 5.21
N GLU A 44 15.33 6.79 6.00
CA GLU A 44 13.98 6.57 6.52
C GLU A 44 12.93 6.49 5.41
N ARG A 45 13.02 7.37 4.40
CA ARG A 45 12.11 7.35 3.24
C ARG A 45 12.27 6.08 2.42
N LEU A 46 13.51 5.63 2.18
CA LEU A 46 13.78 4.37 1.50
C LEU A 46 13.17 3.20 2.27
N ARG A 47 13.37 3.15 3.59
CA ARG A 47 12.83 2.08 4.44
C ARG A 47 11.30 2.04 4.42
N VAL A 48 10.63 3.21 4.49
CA VAL A 48 9.16 3.30 4.43
C VAL A 48 8.64 2.87 3.06
N ASN A 49 9.32 3.25 1.97
CA ASN A 49 8.95 2.84 0.63
C ASN A 49 9.12 1.33 0.42
N ASP A 50 10.21 0.74 0.90
CA ASP A 50 10.44 -0.71 0.85
C ASP A 50 9.38 -1.48 1.62
N GLN A 51 9.01 -1.01 2.82
CA GLN A 51 7.95 -1.61 3.62
C GLN A 51 6.59 -1.54 2.92
N ARG A 52 6.28 -0.42 2.25
CA ARG A 52 5.06 -0.25 1.45
C ARG A 52 5.06 -1.20 0.25
N ALA A 53 6.14 -1.25 -0.51
CA ALA A 53 6.28 -2.14 -1.66
C ALA A 53 6.12 -3.61 -1.24
N GLN A 54 6.73 -4.02 -0.13
CA GLN A 54 6.57 -5.38 0.42
C GLN A 54 5.14 -5.71 0.85
N GLN A 55 4.37 -4.72 1.34
CA GLN A 55 2.96 -4.93 1.69
C GLN A 55 2.09 -5.07 0.44
N ILE A 56 2.34 -4.25 -0.58
CA ILE A 56 1.68 -4.35 -1.89
C ILE A 56 1.99 -5.71 -2.53
N GLN A 57 3.26 -6.14 -2.54
CA GLN A 57 3.65 -7.43 -3.10
C GLN A 57 2.98 -8.60 -2.37
N ARG A 58 2.99 -8.58 -1.02
CA ARG A 58 2.31 -9.59 -0.19
C ARG A 58 0.80 -9.65 -0.43
N MET A 59 0.20 -8.53 -0.83
CA MET A 59 -1.20 -8.50 -1.24
C MET A 59 -1.37 -9.20 -2.59
N ILE A 60 -0.57 -8.82 -3.60
CA ILE A 60 -0.59 -9.43 -4.94
C ILE A 60 -0.40 -10.95 -4.86
N ASP A 61 0.59 -11.42 -4.11
CA ASP A 61 0.88 -12.84 -3.95
C ASP A 61 -0.33 -13.58 -3.34
N SER A 62 -0.95 -12.98 -2.31
CA SER A 62 -2.11 -13.60 -1.65
C SER A 62 -3.34 -13.74 -2.56
N MET A 63 -3.45 -12.95 -3.63
CA MET A 63 -4.55 -13.06 -4.60
C MET A 63 -4.45 -14.31 -5.50
N VAL A 64 -3.29 -14.97 -5.54
CA VAL A 64 -3.04 -16.18 -6.35
C VAL A 64 -3.64 -17.41 -5.67
N ASP A 65 -3.55 -17.48 -4.34
CA ASP A 65 -3.95 -18.64 -3.53
C ASP A 65 -5.45 -18.98 -3.62
N PHE A 66 -6.30 -17.98 -3.89
CA PHE A 66 -7.75 -18.16 -4.02
C PHE A 66 -8.11 -19.26 -5.03
N GLN A 67 -7.44 -19.31 -6.18
CA GLN A 67 -7.78 -20.26 -7.25
C GLN A 67 -7.50 -21.71 -6.83
N MET A 68 -6.46 -21.94 -6.04
CA MET A 68 -6.11 -23.25 -5.51
C MET A 68 -7.19 -23.75 -4.53
N PHE A 69 -7.56 -22.92 -3.55
CA PHE A 69 -8.56 -23.29 -2.55
C PHE A 69 -9.97 -23.41 -3.14
N ALA A 70 -10.34 -22.52 -4.06
CA ALA A 70 -11.61 -22.61 -4.77
C ALA A 70 -11.68 -23.87 -5.65
N GLY A 71 -10.59 -24.21 -6.34
CA GLY A 71 -10.50 -25.45 -7.13
C GLY A 71 -10.68 -26.70 -6.27
N ALA A 72 -9.97 -26.77 -5.13
CA ALA A 72 -10.10 -27.89 -4.20
C ALA A 72 -11.54 -28.03 -3.66
N PHE A 73 -12.15 -26.92 -3.23
CA PHE A 73 -13.52 -26.89 -2.74
C PHE A 73 -14.54 -27.38 -3.79
N THR A 74 -14.46 -26.87 -5.02
CA THR A 74 -15.37 -27.29 -6.10
C THR A 74 -15.17 -28.75 -6.51
N THR A 75 -13.93 -29.22 -6.59
CA THR A 75 -13.60 -30.61 -6.93
C THR A 75 -14.21 -31.58 -5.93
N GLU A 76 -14.07 -31.27 -4.64
CA GLU A 76 -14.63 -32.09 -3.57
C GLU A 76 -16.16 -32.10 -3.60
N MET A 77 -16.78 -30.93 -3.82
CA MET A 77 -18.23 -30.84 -4.00
C MET A 77 -18.77 -31.70 -5.14
N PHE A 78 -18.03 -31.83 -6.23
CA PHE A 78 -18.40 -32.73 -7.32
C PHE A 78 -18.15 -34.21 -6.99
N ALA A 79 -17.07 -34.52 -6.28
CA ALA A 79 -16.67 -35.89 -5.95
C ALA A 79 -17.60 -36.53 -4.90
N ASP A 80 -17.77 -35.86 -3.77
CA ASP A 80 -18.48 -36.43 -2.61
C ASP A 80 -19.94 -35.98 -2.52
N LYS A 81 -20.37 -35.05 -3.39
CA LYS A 81 -21.70 -34.40 -3.37
C LYS A 81 -22.05 -33.78 -2.01
N ALA A 82 -21.05 -33.64 -1.16
CA ALA A 82 -21.10 -33.13 0.19
C ALA A 82 -19.88 -32.23 0.39
N VAL A 83 -20.03 -31.25 1.26
CA VAL A 83 -18.94 -30.35 1.60
C VAL A 83 -18.23 -30.89 2.83
N SER A 84 -16.98 -31.33 2.71
CA SER A 84 -16.16 -31.49 3.91
C SER A 84 -15.94 -30.13 4.54
N THR A 85 -15.96 -30.12 5.87
CA THR A 85 -15.74 -28.88 6.62
C THR A 85 -14.33 -28.33 6.40
N ASP A 86 -13.36 -29.17 5.98
CA ASP A 86 -11.95 -28.79 5.90
C ASP A 86 -11.61 -27.91 4.68
N THR A 87 -11.98 -28.30 3.46
CA THR A 87 -11.70 -27.47 2.27
C THR A 87 -12.50 -26.18 2.25
N ARG A 88 -13.76 -26.20 2.74
CA ARG A 88 -14.54 -24.98 2.96
C ARG A 88 -13.85 -24.05 3.96
N SER A 89 -13.39 -24.59 5.09
CA SER A 89 -12.72 -23.79 6.14
C SER A 89 -11.46 -23.13 5.60
N LYS A 90 -10.63 -23.87 4.85
CA LYS A 90 -9.41 -23.34 4.21
C LYS A 90 -9.71 -22.24 3.20
N LEU A 91 -10.76 -22.39 2.38
CA LEU A 91 -11.20 -21.35 1.46
C LEU A 91 -11.66 -20.09 2.20
N ILE A 92 -12.50 -20.25 3.23
CA ILE A 92 -13.00 -19.13 4.04
C ILE A 92 -11.85 -18.42 4.75
N GLU A 93 -10.91 -19.17 5.33
CA GLU A 93 -9.72 -18.63 5.97
C GLU A 93 -8.88 -17.81 4.98
N ASN A 94 -8.62 -18.35 3.79
CA ASN A 94 -7.89 -17.64 2.75
C ASN A 94 -8.58 -16.33 2.34
N LEU A 95 -9.90 -16.33 2.15
CA LEU A 95 -10.68 -15.13 1.85
C LEU A 95 -10.61 -14.09 2.96
N ASN A 96 -10.70 -14.52 4.23
CA ASN A 96 -10.56 -13.65 5.40
C ASN A 96 -9.17 -13.02 5.51
N GLN A 97 -8.12 -13.81 5.26
CA GLN A 97 -6.74 -13.32 5.25
C GLN A 97 -6.52 -12.28 4.14
N GLN A 98 -7.03 -12.53 2.93
CA GLN A 98 -6.98 -11.55 1.83
C GLN A 98 -7.73 -10.26 2.18
N TYR A 99 -8.91 -10.37 2.81
CA TYR A 99 -9.68 -9.20 3.24
C TYR A 99 -8.94 -8.37 4.30
N ALA A 100 -8.34 -9.03 5.29
CA ALA A 100 -7.53 -8.37 6.31
C ALA A 100 -6.33 -7.63 5.69
N ARG A 101 -5.64 -8.25 4.74
CA ARG A 101 -4.55 -7.62 3.98
C ARG A 101 -5.03 -6.42 3.18
N ALA A 102 -6.15 -6.56 2.45
CA ALA A 102 -6.75 -5.46 1.71
C ALA A 102 -7.05 -4.26 2.61
N ARG A 103 -7.63 -4.48 3.79
CA ARG A 103 -7.92 -3.42 4.77
C ARG A 103 -6.65 -2.73 5.29
N SER A 104 -5.59 -3.50 5.55
CA SER A 104 -4.31 -2.92 6.00
C SER A 104 -3.61 -2.11 4.91
N LEU A 105 -3.87 -2.42 3.64
CA LEU A 105 -3.24 -1.77 2.49
C LEU A 105 -3.88 -0.43 2.13
N GLU A 106 -5.17 -0.25 2.40
CA GLU A 106 -5.95 0.94 2.08
C GLU A 106 -5.27 2.29 2.39
N PRO A 107 -4.66 2.55 3.56
CA PRO A 107 -4.00 3.82 3.83
C PRO A 107 -2.77 4.08 2.95
N LEU A 108 -2.18 3.04 2.36
CA LEU A 108 -0.96 3.10 1.56
C LEU A 108 -1.20 3.32 0.07
N LEU A 109 -2.46 3.30 -0.37
CA LEU A 109 -2.83 3.38 -1.78
C LEU A 109 -3.23 4.80 -2.22
N ASP A 110 -3.00 5.06 -3.50
CA ASP A 110 -3.53 6.23 -4.20
C ASP A 110 -5.07 6.16 -4.34
N ALA A 111 -5.70 7.27 -4.71
CA ALA A 111 -7.16 7.35 -4.82
C ALA A 111 -7.73 6.38 -5.87
N THR A 112 -6.99 6.11 -6.95
CA THR A 112 -7.47 5.21 -8.01
C THR A 112 -7.46 3.75 -7.58
N ALA A 113 -6.39 3.28 -6.91
CA ALA A 113 -6.38 1.91 -6.38
C ALA A 113 -7.26 1.74 -5.16
N LYS A 114 -7.52 2.78 -4.36
CA LYS A 114 -8.48 2.71 -3.24
C LYS A 114 -9.89 2.31 -3.69
N ARG A 115 -10.35 2.85 -4.82
CA ARG A 115 -11.66 2.48 -5.38
C ARG A 115 -11.69 1.01 -5.80
N GLU A 116 -10.69 0.57 -6.56
CA GLU A 116 -10.61 -0.84 -7.01
C GLU A 116 -10.38 -1.81 -5.83
N LEU A 117 -9.70 -1.35 -4.78
CA LEU A 117 -9.52 -2.10 -3.53
C LEU A 117 -10.85 -2.26 -2.78
N GLU A 118 -11.70 -1.24 -2.76
CA GLU A 118 -13.04 -1.33 -2.19
C GLU A 118 -13.92 -2.33 -2.94
N ASP A 119 -13.96 -2.25 -4.28
CA ASP A 119 -14.68 -3.20 -5.12
C ASP A 119 -14.18 -4.65 -4.90
N TYR A 120 -12.87 -4.81 -4.74
CA TYR A 120 -12.25 -6.10 -4.41
C TYR A 120 -12.63 -6.60 -3.01
N LYS A 121 -12.61 -5.74 -1.99
CA LYS A 121 -13.07 -6.05 -0.62
C LYS A 121 -14.53 -6.51 -0.61
N GLN A 122 -15.40 -5.83 -1.33
CA GLN A 122 -16.82 -6.22 -1.44
C GLN A 122 -16.98 -7.58 -2.14
N SER A 123 -16.20 -7.82 -3.19
CA SER A 123 -16.20 -9.10 -3.89
C SER A 123 -15.71 -10.25 -3.01
N LEU A 124 -14.71 -10.01 -2.13
CA LEU A 124 -14.25 -10.98 -1.14
C LEU A 124 -15.35 -11.35 -0.14
N LEU A 125 -16.08 -10.34 0.38
CA LEU A 125 -17.19 -10.56 1.32
C LEU A 125 -18.33 -11.35 0.66
N ALA A 126 -18.69 -11.01 -0.58
CA ALA A 126 -19.69 -11.75 -1.33
C ALA A 126 -19.27 -13.20 -1.58
N MET A 127 -18.01 -13.43 -1.98
CA MET A 127 -17.47 -14.77 -2.17
C MET A 127 -17.48 -15.58 -0.87
N ASN A 128 -17.11 -14.97 0.25
CA ASN A 128 -17.10 -15.63 1.55
C ASN A 128 -18.52 -16.04 2.00
N ALA A 129 -19.49 -15.14 1.85
CA ALA A 129 -20.89 -15.43 2.15
C ALA A 129 -21.40 -16.63 1.32
N VAL A 130 -21.08 -16.67 0.03
CA VAL A 130 -21.48 -17.78 -0.85
C VAL A 130 -20.74 -19.08 -0.50
N ALA A 131 -19.44 -19.03 -0.18
CA ALA A 131 -18.68 -20.20 0.25
C ALA A 131 -19.21 -20.81 1.56
N GLN A 132 -19.72 -19.98 2.48
CA GLN A 132 -20.39 -20.43 3.71
C GLN A 132 -21.74 -21.10 3.42
N GLN A 133 -22.50 -20.58 2.45
CA GLN A 133 -23.84 -21.04 2.10
C GLN A 133 -23.86 -22.20 1.10
N ALA A 134 -22.73 -22.46 0.42
CA ALA A 134 -22.63 -23.55 -0.55
C ALA A 134 -22.67 -24.91 0.15
N THR A 135 -23.87 -25.51 0.25
CA THR A 135 -24.12 -26.80 0.91
C THR A 135 -24.25 -27.96 -0.06
N ASP A 136 -24.53 -27.68 -1.34
CA ASP A 136 -24.76 -28.68 -2.38
C ASP A 136 -24.29 -28.20 -3.75
N VAL A 137 -24.26 -29.11 -4.72
CA VAL A 137 -23.82 -28.84 -6.10
C VAL A 137 -24.66 -27.75 -6.78
N MET A 138 -25.93 -27.54 -6.40
CA MET A 138 -26.76 -26.46 -6.98
C MET A 138 -26.26 -25.08 -6.57
N ALA A 139 -25.73 -24.94 -5.36
CA ALA A 139 -25.11 -23.71 -4.88
C ALA A 139 -23.80 -23.34 -5.62
N LEU A 140 -23.21 -24.26 -6.40
CA LEU A 140 -22.02 -23.95 -7.20
C LEU A 140 -22.27 -22.87 -8.25
N LYS A 141 -23.50 -22.72 -8.74
CA LYS A 141 -23.83 -21.65 -9.70
C LYS A 141 -23.51 -20.27 -9.11
N ASP A 142 -23.97 -20.02 -7.89
CA ASP A 142 -23.75 -18.76 -7.21
C ASP A 142 -22.28 -18.62 -6.81
N PHE A 143 -21.63 -19.73 -6.43
CA PHE A 143 -20.20 -19.79 -6.16
C PHE A 143 -19.37 -19.35 -7.37
N TYR A 144 -19.63 -19.91 -8.56
CA TYR A 144 -18.92 -19.53 -9.78
C TYR A 144 -19.19 -18.09 -10.18
N SER A 145 -20.42 -17.60 -9.99
CA SER A 145 -20.75 -16.19 -10.22
C SER A 145 -19.94 -15.26 -9.31
N ALA A 146 -19.87 -15.57 -8.02
CA ALA A 146 -19.09 -14.81 -7.06
C ALA A 146 -17.58 -14.90 -7.34
N ALA A 147 -17.06 -16.08 -7.69
CA ALA A 147 -15.66 -16.30 -8.04
C ALA A 147 -15.27 -15.52 -9.31
N ALA A 148 -16.16 -15.46 -10.31
CA ALA A 148 -15.95 -14.66 -11.51
C ALA A 148 -15.88 -13.16 -11.18
N LYS A 149 -16.80 -12.64 -10.35
CA LYS A 149 -16.77 -11.24 -9.89
C LYS A 149 -15.49 -10.92 -9.13
N LEU A 150 -15.08 -11.80 -8.21
CA LEU A 150 -13.83 -11.67 -7.46
C LEU A 150 -12.61 -11.66 -8.40
N THR A 151 -12.60 -12.52 -9.41
CA THR A 151 -11.53 -12.55 -10.42
C THR A 151 -11.49 -11.28 -11.25
N VAL A 152 -12.65 -10.73 -11.65
CA VAL A 152 -12.71 -9.45 -12.36
C VAL A 152 -12.18 -8.31 -11.48
N ALA A 153 -12.61 -8.23 -10.22
CA ALA A 153 -12.13 -7.23 -9.28
C ALA A 153 -10.61 -7.35 -9.05
N LYS A 154 -10.09 -8.58 -8.88
CA LYS A 154 -8.66 -8.87 -8.82
C LYS A 154 -7.93 -8.31 -10.04
N ASN A 155 -8.44 -8.59 -11.24
CA ASN A 155 -7.79 -8.19 -12.49
C ASN A 155 -7.79 -6.67 -12.71
N ARG A 156 -8.75 -5.94 -12.12
CA ARG A 156 -8.74 -4.47 -12.13
C ARG A 156 -7.79 -3.89 -11.09
N LEU A 157 -7.73 -4.49 -9.89
CA LEU A 157 -6.89 -4.03 -8.80
C LEU A 157 -5.39 -4.33 -9.04
N ASN A 158 -5.05 -5.53 -9.51
CA ASN A 158 -3.66 -5.98 -9.69
C ASN A 158 -2.78 -4.99 -10.48
N PRO A 159 -3.16 -4.50 -11.69
CA PRO A 159 -2.32 -3.54 -12.42
C PRO A 159 -2.17 -2.21 -11.67
N LYS A 160 -3.15 -1.80 -10.85
CA LYS A 160 -3.07 -0.58 -10.03
C LYS A 160 -2.12 -0.73 -8.85
N LEU A 161 -2.06 -1.92 -8.28
CA LEU A 161 -1.08 -2.28 -7.25
C LEU A 161 0.32 -2.37 -7.82
N GLN A 162 0.49 -3.02 -8.99
CA GLN A 162 1.78 -3.11 -9.67
C GLN A 162 2.35 -1.75 -10.07
N ALA A 163 1.49 -0.80 -10.47
CA ALA A 163 1.91 0.57 -10.77
C ALA A 163 2.39 1.37 -9.54
N GLN A 164 2.27 0.82 -8.33
CA GLN A 164 2.64 1.45 -7.05
C GLN A 164 3.82 0.77 -6.35
N LEU A 165 4.36 -0.31 -6.95
CA LEU A 165 5.66 -0.88 -6.61
C LEU A 165 6.78 -0.02 -7.22
#